data_AF-A0A1F8V805-F1
#
_entry.id   AF-A0A1F8V805-F1
#
_cell.length_a   1.000
_cell.length_b   1.000
_cell.length_c   1.000
_cell.angle_alpha   90.00
_cell.angle_beta   90.00
_cell.angle_gamma   90.00
#
_symmetry.space_group_name_H-M   'P 1'
#
loop_
_entity.id
_entity.type
_entity.pdbx_description
1 polymer ?
#
loop_
_entity_poly.entity_id
_entity_poly.type
_entity_poly.pdbx_seq_one_letter_code
_entity_poly.pdbx_strand_id
1 'polypeptide(L)'
;MINPDVLFGRLGNRMFQGAYLYSQMKDGNIPDIYPQDIRFFEKYQDDIKKWFGDGIGYLPYTAIHLRRGDYVNNQFYVDLAQTGYYIDAIKLFPNTKFLIFSDDVDFAKIYFEGDKFAFDESADGVEVLNKMASCENQIIANSSLSWWAGFLCPHPEHKVVYPNLWFNDKIQRVTFPKEWIKI
;
A
#
# COMPACT_ATOMS: atom_id res chain seq x y z
N MET A 1 -2.49 -8.00 13.10
CA MET A 1 -1.15 -7.40 13.11
C MET A 1 -0.72 -7.36 14.56
N ILE A 2 0.52 -7.74 14.86
CA ILE A 2 1.06 -7.56 16.20
C ILE A 2 0.95 -6.07 16.54
N ASN A 3 0.34 -5.73 17.68
CA ASN A 3 0.20 -4.36 18.14
C ASN A 3 1.57 -3.64 18.02
N PRO A 4 1.66 -2.50 17.31
CA PRO A 4 2.92 -1.80 17.12
C PRO A 4 3.64 -1.43 18.43
N ASP A 5 2.93 -1.27 19.55
CA ASP A 5 3.54 -1.07 20.88
C ASP A 5 4.28 -2.30 21.40
N VAL A 6 3.89 -3.51 20.96
CA VAL A 6 4.56 -4.76 21.31
C VAL A 6 5.84 -4.93 20.48
N LEU A 7 5.80 -4.57 19.19
CA LEU A 7 6.96 -4.67 18.30
C LEU A 7 7.98 -3.54 18.51
N PHE A 8 7.52 -2.30 18.57
CA PHE A 8 8.37 -1.11 18.52
C PHE A 8 8.48 -0.39 19.86
N GLY A 9 7.73 -0.84 20.87
CA GLY A 9 7.57 -0.12 22.12
C GLY A 9 6.63 1.09 22.00
N ARG A 10 6.36 1.68 23.17
CA ARG A 10 5.54 2.89 23.30
C ARG A 10 6.31 4.12 22.80
N LEU A 11 5.75 5.32 23.03
CA LEU A 11 6.26 6.60 22.54
C LEU A 11 7.78 6.79 22.66
N GLY A 12 8.38 6.52 23.84
CA GLY A 12 9.82 6.73 24.04
C GLY A 12 10.71 5.91 23.10
N ASN A 13 10.38 4.63 22.88
CA ASN A 13 11.14 3.78 21.95
C ASN A 13 10.95 4.22 20.49
N ARG A 14 9.73 4.63 20.13
CA ARG A 14 9.45 5.19 18.79
C ARG A 14 10.21 6.49 18.54
N MET A 15 10.39 7.33 19.56
CA MET A 15 11.23 8.53 19.46
C MET A 15 12.70 8.17 19.18
N PHE A 16 13.26 7.17 19.87
CA PHE A 16 14.63 6.71 19.59
C PHE A 16 14.76 6.14 18.18
N GLN A 17 13.80 5.34 17.71
CA GLN A 17 13.79 4.81 16.35
C GLN A 17 13.71 5.93 15.30
N GLY A 18 12.83 6.91 15.49
CA GLY A 18 12.71 8.07 14.60
C GLY A 18 13.97 8.94 14.59
N ALA A 19 14.56 9.20 15.77
CA ALA A 19 15.82 9.93 15.88
C ALA A 19 16.98 9.20 15.19
N TYR A 20 17.04 7.88 15.30
CA TYR A 20 18.01 7.06 14.60
C TYR A 20 17.84 7.17 13.07
N LEU A 21 16.63 7.01 12.53
CA LEU A 21 16.37 7.17 11.11
C LEU A 21 16.76 8.57 10.61
N TYR A 22 16.42 9.61 11.37
CA TYR A 22 16.79 10.98 11.03
C TYR A 22 18.32 11.17 11.03
N SER A 23 19.04 10.61 12.00
CA SER A 23 20.51 10.69 12.03
C SER A 23 21.13 9.96 10.84
N GLN A 24 20.66 8.74 10.54
CA GLN A 24 21.14 7.97 9.39
C GLN A 24 20.90 8.72 8.05
N MET A 25 19.77 9.43 7.93
CA MET A 25 19.50 10.26 6.76
C MET A 25 20.48 11.44 6.68
N LYS A 26 20.76 12.12 7.81
CA LYS A 26 21.72 13.23 7.84
C LYS A 26 23.15 12.81 7.57
N ASP A 27 23.52 11.61 7.98
CA ASP A 27 24.83 11.02 7.72
C ASP A 27 24.96 10.49 6.27
N GLY A 28 23.86 10.48 5.50
CA GLY A 28 23.82 10.00 4.11
C GLY A 28 23.77 8.48 3.97
N ASN A 29 23.54 7.74 5.06
CA ASN A 29 23.43 6.27 5.06
C ASN A 29 22.10 5.78 4.47
N ILE A 30 21.05 6.60 4.57
CA ILE A 30 19.76 6.39 3.89
C ILE A 30 19.37 7.66 3.12
N PRO A 31 18.64 7.52 2.00
CA PRO A 31 18.35 8.66 1.13
C PRO A 31 17.25 9.60 1.68
N ASP A 32 16.37 9.09 2.54
CA ASP A 32 15.21 9.81 3.09
C ASP A 32 14.82 9.23 4.47
N ILE A 33 14.12 10.00 5.30
CA ILE A 33 13.57 9.55 6.59
C ILE A 33 12.41 8.56 6.41
N TYR A 34 11.79 8.56 5.23
CA TYR A 34 10.79 7.58 4.81
C TYR A 34 11.45 6.57 3.86
N PRO A 35 12.06 5.49 4.37
CA PRO A 35 12.81 4.52 3.57
C PRO A 35 11.87 3.57 2.81
N GLN A 36 11.03 4.10 1.92
CA GLN A 36 10.07 3.36 1.11
C GLN A 36 10.77 2.66 -0.07
N ASP A 37 11.77 1.83 0.23
CA ASP A 37 12.60 1.18 -0.77
C ASP A 37 12.75 -0.32 -0.45
N ILE A 38 12.32 -1.18 -1.37
CA ILE A 38 12.35 -2.63 -1.19
C ILE A 38 13.76 -3.15 -0.88
N ARG A 39 14.82 -2.45 -1.33
CA ARG A 39 16.21 -2.85 -1.10
C ARG A 39 16.59 -2.91 0.38
N PHE A 40 15.89 -2.17 1.24
CA PHE A 40 16.11 -2.22 2.68
C PHE A 40 15.45 -3.45 3.34
N PHE A 41 14.47 -4.06 2.69
CA PHE A 41 13.64 -5.11 3.26
C PHE A 41 13.85 -6.48 2.60
N GLU A 42 14.25 -6.52 1.33
CA GLU A 42 14.35 -7.74 0.51
C GLU A 42 15.16 -8.86 1.18
N LYS A 43 16.30 -8.51 1.77
CA LYS A 43 17.19 -9.48 2.44
C LYS A 43 16.54 -10.16 3.66
N TYR A 44 15.64 -9.47 4.35
CA TYR A 44 15.00 -9.93 5.59
C TYR A 44 13.48 -10.03 5.45
N GLN A 45 12.99 -10.20 4.22
CA GLN A 45 11.57 -10.08 3.92
C GLN A 45 10.72 -11.11 4.69
N ASP A 46 11.22 -12.34 4.86
CA ASP A 46 10.47 -13.40 5.54
C ASP A 46 10.23 -13.06 7.02
N ASP A 47 11.25 -12.52 7.69
CA ASP A 47 11.15 -12.06 9.08
C ASP A 47 10.20 -10.86 9.20
N ILE A 48 10.33 -9.90 8.27
CA ILE A 48 9.48 -8.69 8.23
C ILE A 48 8.01 -9.08 8.00
N LYS A 49 7.73 -9.95 7.02
CA LYS A 49 6.38 -10.45 6.74
C LYS A 49 5.82 -11.22 7.93
N LYS A 50 6.64 -11.98 8.66
CA LYS A 50 6.20 -12.65 9.89
C LYS A 50 5.80 -11.66 11.01
N TRP A 51 6.49 -10.53 11.13
CA TRP A 51 6.16 -9.52 12.16
C TRP A 51 4.86 -8.78 11.86
N PHE A 52 4.67 -8.38 10.60
CA PHE A 52 3.55 -7.54 10.21
C PHE A 52 2.35 -8.33 9.66
N GLY A 53 2.53 -9.60 9.32
CA GLY A 53 1.52 -10.42 8.66
C GLY A 53 0.52 -11.10 9.59
N ASP A 54 0.63 -10.93 10.90
CA ASP A 54 -0.37 -11.42 11.85
C ASP A 54 -1.77 -10.87 11.50
N GLY A 55 -2.80 -11.71 11.58
CA GLY A 55 -4.18 -11.34 11.24
C GLY A 55 -4.49 -11.23 9.74
N ILE A 56 -3.51 -11.46 8.86
CA ILE A 56 -3.77 -11.62 7.41
C ILE A 56 -4.35 -13.01 7.17
N GLY A 57 -5.49 -13.07 6.50
CA GLY A 57 -6.18 -14.28 6.12
C GLY A 57 -6.25 -14.45 4.60
N TYR A 58 -7.39 -14.95 4.12
CA TYR A 58 -7.67 -15.10 2.70
C TYR A 58 -9.06 -14.52 2.37
N LEU A 59 -9.11 -13.68 1.34
CA LEU A 59 -10.32 -13.13 0.75
C LEU A 59 -10.26 -13.35 -0.77
N PRO A 60 -11.27 -13.98 -1.39
CA PRO A 60 -11.29 -14.28 -2.83
C PRO A 60 -11.68 -13.04 -3.66
N TYR A 61 -10.92 -11.96 -3.48
CA TYR A 61 -11.10 -10.66 -4.13
C TYR A 61 -9.76 -10.14 -4.64
N THR A 62 -9.81 -9.27 -5.64
CA THR A 62 -8.70 -8.35 -5.95
C THR A 62 -8.93 -7.04 -5.19
N ALA A 63 -8.01 -6.67 -4.29
CA ALA A 63 -8.06 -5.40 -3.61
C ALA A 63 -7.79 -4.27 -4.60
N ILE A 64 -8.55 -3.17 -4.53
CA ILE A 64 -8.19 -1.89 -5.14
C ILE A 64 -8.13 -0.85 -4.03
N HIS A 65 -7.00 -0.16 -3.88
CA HIS A 65 -6.95 1.02 -3.04
C HIS A 65 -7.08 2.28 -3.89
N LEU A 66 -8.08 3.09 -3.58
CA LEU A 66 -8.28 4.42 -4.14
C LEU A 66 -7.94 5.46 -3.08
N ARG A 67 -6.83 6.18 -3.25
CA ARG A 67 -6.38 7.23 -2.33
C ARG A 67 -6.70 8.61 -2.92
N ARG A 68 -7.52 9.40 -2.22
CA ARG A 68 -7.90 10.76 -2.66
C ARG A 68 -7.81 11.81 -1.58
N GLY A 69 -8.07 11.48 -0.32
CA GLY A 69 -8.31 12.42 0.78
C GLY A 69 -7.39 13.65 0.77
N ASP A 70 -6.16 13.50 1.24
CA ASP A 70 -5.17 14.58 1.24
C ASP A 70 -4.49 14.81 -0.12
N TYR A 71 -4.86 14.04 -1.16
CA TYR A 71 -4.19 14.05 -2.47
C TYR A 71 -4.87 15.00 -3.47
N VAL A 72 -6.21 15.10 -3.45
CA VAL A 72 -7.00 15.89 -4.43
C VAL A 72 -6.65 17.38 -4.43
N ASN A 73 -6.17 17.93 -3.31
CA ASN A 73 -5.79 19.33 -3.18
C ASN A 73 -4.28 19.53 -2.95
N ASN A 74 -3.47 18.51 -3.25
CA ASN A 74 -2.04 18.54 -3.01
C ASN A 74 -1.26 18.42 -4.32
N GLN A 75 -0.54 19.50 -4.67
CA GLN A 75 0.25 19.59 -5.88
C GLN A 75 1.42 18.59 -5.94
N PHE A 76 1.79 17.99 -4.82
CA PHE A 76 2.86 17.00 -4.79
C PHE A 76 2.39 15.60 -5.23
N TYR A 77 1.14 15.24 -4.91
CA TYR A 77 0.61 13.90 -5.16
C TYR A 77 -0.21 13.83 -6.45
N VAL A 78 -0.17 12.66 -7.07
CA VAL A 78 -0.96 12.36 -8.27
C VAL A 78 -2.33 11.82 -7.82
N ASP A 79 -3.43 12.42 -8.29
CA ASP A 79 -4.76 11.81 -8.21
C ASP A 79 -4.89 10.73 -9.30
N LEU A 80 -4.64 9.48 -8.92
CA LEU A 80 -4.67 8.34 -9.84
C LEU A 80 -6.03 8.11 -10.49
N ALA A 81 -7.13 8.60 -9.90
CA ALA A 81 -8.46 8.46 -10.51
C ALA A 81 -8.56 9.26 -11.82
N GLN A 82 -7.70 10.26 -12.02
CA GLN A 82 -7.66 11.13 -13.20
C GLN A 82 -6.68 10.65 -14.28
N THR A 83 -5.90 9.59 -14.04
CA THR A 83 -4.80 9.17 -14.95
C THR A 83 -5.14 7.99 -15.84
N GLY A 84 -6.26 7.30 -15.60
CA GLY A 84 -6.62 6.04 -16.28
C GLY A 84 -6.01 4.79 -15.63
N TYR A 85 -5.17 4.95 -14.61
CA TYR A 85 -4.47 3.86 -13.92
C TYR A 85 -5.39 2.70 -13.51
N TYR A 86 -6.51 2.98 -12.82
CA TYR A 86 -7.40 1.92 -12.36
C TYR A 86 -8.09 1.18 -13.52
N ILE A 87 -8.43 1.89 -14.60
CA ILE A 87 -9.07 1.30 -15.77
C ILE A 87 -8.14 0.27 -16.41
N ASP A 88 -6.86 0.60 -16.55
CA ASP A 88 -5.87 -0.30 -17.13
C ASP A 88 -5.49 -1.45 -16.19
N ALA A 89 -5.36 -1.18 -14.89
CA ALA A 89 -5.10 -2.22 -13.89
C ALA A 89 -6.23 -3.26 -13.80
N ILE A 90 -7.49 -2.84 -13.83
CA ILE A 90 -8.66 -3.73 -13.78
C ILE A 90 -8.69 -4.71 -14.96
N LYS A 91 -8.20 -4.31 -16.15
CA LYS A 91 -8.16 -5.20 -17.34
C LYS A 91 -7.30 -6.44 -17.13
N LEU A 92 -6.35 -6.41 -16.21
CA LEU A 92 -5.51 -7.56 -15.87
C LEU A 92 -6.28 -8.66 -15.09
N PHE A 93 -7.51 -8.37 -14.64
CA PHE A 93 -8.31 -9.26 -13.79
C PHE A 93 -9.76 -9.39 -14.31
N PRO A 94 -10.00 -10.00 -15.49
CA PRO A 94 -11.32 -10.02 -16.14
C PRO A 94 -12.41 -10.82 -15.40
N ASN A 95 -12.03 -11.77 -14.53
CA ASN A 95 -12.96 -12.70 -13.86
C ASN A 95 -12.85 -12.64 -12.32
N THR A 96 -12.55 -11.47 -11.76
CA THR A 96 -12.44 -11.28 -10.30
C THR A 96 -13.55 -10.38 -9.78
N LYS A 97 -13.88 -10.56 -8.49
CA LYS A 97 -14.59 -9.53 -7.71
C LYS A 97 -13.56 -8.60 -7.09
N PHE A 98 -13.87 -7.32 -7.04
CA PHE A 98 -13.00 -6.31 -6.48
C PHE A 98 -13.52 -5.88 -5.12
N LEU A 99 -12.61 -5.73 -4.16
CA LEU A 99 -12.88 -5.09 -2.87
C LEU A 99 -12.15 -3.76 -2.85
N ILE A 100 -12.92 -2.67 -2.83
CA ILE A 100 -12.44 -1.30 -2.90
C ILE A 100 -12.20 -0.78 -1.50
N PHE A 101 -11.01 -0.21 -1.27
CA PHE A 101 -10.60 0.49 -0.06
C PHE A 101 -10.34 1.94 -0.44
N SER A 102 -10.90 2.88 0.32
CA SER A 102 -10.73 4.30 0.03
C SER A 102 -10.83 5.15 1.28
N ASP A 103 -10.07 6.25 1.31
CA ASP A 103 -10.26 7.32 2.29
C ASP A 103 -11.35 8.33 1.88
N ASP A 104 -11.92 8.14 0.70
CA ASP A 104 -13.09 8.84 0.14
C ASP A 104 -14.04 7.78 -0.45
N VAL A 105 -14.81 7.13 0.43
CA VAL A 105 -15.68 5.99 0.06
C VAL A 105 -16.84 6.44 -0.83
N ASP A 106 -17.39 7.64 -0.59
CA ASP A 106 -18.49 8.19 -1.39
C ASP A 106 -18.05 8.43 -2.83
N PHE A 107 -16.86 9.01 -3.05
CA PHE A 107 -16.29 9.11 -4.39
C PHE A 107 -16.04 7.73 -5.01
N ALA A 108 -15.49 6.78 -4.24
CA ALA A 108 -15.21 5.45 -4.75
C ALA A 108 -16.47 4.72 -5.25
N LYS A 109 -17.60 4.86 -4.54
CA LYS A 109 -18.90 4.32 -4.93
C LYS A 109 -19.45 4.91 -6.24
N ILE A 110 -19.11 6.18 -6.52
CA ILE A 110 -19.45 6.84 -7.79
C ILE A 110 -18.48 6.42 -8.91
N TYR A 111 -17.19 6.28 -8.60
CA TYR A 111 -16.15 6.00 -9.60
C TYR A 111 -16.15 4.53 -10.06
N PHE A 112 -16.45 3.59 -9.15
CA PHE A 112 -16.51 2.16 -9.46
C PHE A 112 -17.96 1.67 -9.48
N GLU A 113 -18.52 1.51 -10.68
CA GLU A 113 -19.91 1.07 -10.87
C GLU A 113 -20.01 -0.42 -11.25
N GLY A 114 -21.02 -1.10 -10.71
CA GLY A 114 -21.42 -2.46 -11.10
C GLY A 114 -21.18 -3.55 -10.05
N ASP A 115 -21.85 -4.70 -10.23
CA ASP A 115 -21.98 -5.76 -9.21
C ASP A 115 -20.68 -6.49 -8.84
N LYS A 116 -19.61 -6.26 -9.60
CA LYS A 116 -18.29 -6.83 -9.32
C LYS A 116 -17.49 -6.05 -8.29
N PHE A 117 -17.95 -4.86 -7.87
CA PHE A 117 -17.27 -4.00 -6.91
C PHE A 117 -17.99 -4.04 -5.56
N ALA A 118 -17.27 -4.44 -4.52
CA ALA A 118 -17.66 -4.29 -3.12
C ALA A 118 -16.81 -3.19 -2.47
N PHE A 119 -17.31 -2.55 -1.43
CA PHE A 119 -16.63 -1.44 -0.75
C PHE A 119 -16.38 -1.81 0.71
N ASP A 120 -15.15 -1.65 1.16
CA ASP A 120 -14.81 -1.75 2.57
C ASP A 120 -15.08 -0.42 3.28
N GLU A 121 -15.73 -0.48 4.45
CA GLU A 121 -16.08 0.70 5.26
C GLU A 121 -15.28 0.75 6.58
N SER A 122 -14.18 -0.02 6.67
CA SER A 122 -13.33 -0.01 7.86
C SER A 122 -12.59 1.32 7.95
N ALA A 123 -12.52 1.88 9.15
CA ALA A 123 -11.80 3.13 9.41
C ALA A 123 -10.42 2.91 10.04
N ASP A 124 -10.19 1.75 10.65
CA ASP A 124 -8.92 1.43 11.31
C ASP A 124 -7.86 0.98 10.30
N GLY A 125 -6.70 1.64 10.31
CA GLY A 125 -5.64 1.36 9.34
C GLY A 125 -5.05 -0.04 9.43
N VAL A 126 -5.06 -0.68 10.61
CA VAL A 126 -4.60 -2.07 10.78
C VAL A 126 -5.61 -3.03 10.19
N GLU A 127 -6.90 -2.82 10.44
CA GLU A 127 -7.99 -3.61 9.84
C GLU A 127 -7.97 -3.50 8.31
N VAL A 128 -7.88 -2.27 7.77
CA VAL A 128 -7.79 -2.01 6.33
C VAL A 128 -6.58 -2.73 5.73
N LEU A 129 -5.40 -2.60 6.33
CA LEU A 129 -4.20 -3.26 5.83
C LEU A 129 -4.35 -4.78 5.80
N ASN A 130 -4.86 -5.38 6.88
CA ASN A 130 -5.00 -6.83 6.97
C ASN A 130 -6.02 -7.33 5.93
N LYS A 131 -7.16 -6.66 5.75
CA LYS A 131 -8.15 -7.02 4.74
C LYS A 131 -7.57 -6.89 3.33
N MET A 132 -6.90 -5.78 3.03
CA MET A 132 -6.23 -5.59 1.73
C MET A 132 -5.19 -6.67 1.44
N ALA A 133 -4.33 -7.00 2.41
CA ALA A 133 -3.31 -8.03 2.26
C ALA A 133 -3.89 -9.46 2.24
N SER A 134 -5.11 -9.64 2.75
CA SER A 134 -5.84 -10.91 2.69
C SER A 134 -6.43 -11.18 1.30
N CYS A 135 -6.66 -10.13 0.49
CA CYS A 135 -7.11 -10.29 -0.89
C CYS A 135 -6.10 -11.09 -1.73
N GLU A 136 -6.58 -11.82 -2.72
CA GLU A 136 -5.77 -12.68 -3.59
C GLU A 136 -4.80 -11.88 -4.46
N ASN A 137 -5.21 -10.69 -4.91
CA ASN A 137 -4.43 -9.80 -5.76
C ASN A 137 -4.59 -8.34 -5.29
N GLN A 138 -3.70 -7.45 -5.74
CA GLN A 138 -3.65 -6.07 -5.26
C GLN A 138 -3.46 -5.09 -6.43
N ILE A 139 -4.34 -4.10 -6.53
CA ILE A 139 -4.17 -2.87 -7.31
C ILE A 139 -3.93 -1.76 -6.28
N ILE A 140 -2.68 -1.32 -6.16
CA ILE A 140 -2.24 -0.43 -5.08
C ILE A 140 -2.28 1.06 -5.49
N ALA A 141 -2.59 1.95 -4.56
CA ALA A 141 -2.42 3.38 -4.80
C ALA A 141 -0.95 3.82 -4.61
N ASN A 142 -0.66 5.09 -4.93
CA ASN A 142 0.56 5.80 -4.56
C ASN A 142 0.59 6.12 -3.04
N SER A 143 0.48 5.09 -2.22
CA SER A 143 0.35 5.14 -0.76
C SER A 143 1.22 4.07 -0.08
N SER A 144 1.86 4.44 1.03
CA SER A 144 2.66 3.50 1.83
C SER A 144 1.83 2.37 2.41
N LEU A 145 0.56 2.63 2.78
CA LEU A 145 -0.37 1.60 3.27
C LEU A 145 -0.59 0.53 2.20
N SER A 146 -0.79 0.94 0.94
CA SER A 146 -0.99 -0.01 -0.16
C SER A 146 0.27 -0.76 -0.53
N TRP A 147 1.43 -0.10 -0.45
CA TRP A 147 2.73 -0.78 -0.62
C TRP A 147 2.87 -1.91 0.39
N TRP A 148 2.56 -1.65 1.67
CA TRP A 148 2.58 -2.71 2.69
C TRP A 148 1.56 -3.82 2.42
N ALA A 149 0.35 -3.48 1.96
CA ALA A 149 -0.65 -4.49 1.65
C ALA A 149 -0.18 -5.47 0.55
N GLY A 150 0.43 -4.94 -0.51
CA GLY A 150 1.03 -5.75 -1.57
C GLY A 150 2.21 -6.57 -1.06
N PHE A 151 3.10 -5.97 -0.26
CA PHE A 151 4.30 -6.65 0.25
C PHE A 151 3.97 -7.79 1.22
N LEU A 152 2.95 -7.61 2.05
CA LEU A 152 2.52 -8.59 3.05
C LEU A 152 1.57 -9.66 2.49
N CYS A 153 1.09 -9.51 1.25
CA CYS A 153 0.27 -10.53 0.59
C CYS A 153 1.02 -11.88 0.56
N PRO A 154 0.48 -12.95 1.18
CA PRO A 154 1.19 -14.22 1.32
C PRO A 154 0.89 -15.20 0.18
N HIS A 155 0.03 -14.85 -0.79
CA HIS A 155 -0.50 -15.82 -1.75
C HIS A 155 0.51 -16.11 -2.87
N PRO A 156 0.89 -17.37 -3.17
CA PRO A 156 2.01 -17.69 -4.06
C PRO A 156 1.92 -17.12 -5.49
N GLU A 157 0.71 -16.96 -6.03
CA GLU A 157 0.45 -16.53 -7.40
C GLU A 157 -0.18 -15.12 -7.48
N HIS A 158 -0.13 -14.35 -6.38
CA HIS A 158 -0.70 -13.01 -6.35
C HIS A 158 -0.05 -12.09 -7.36
N LYS A 159 -0.84 -11.17 -7.90
CA LYS A 159 -0.36 -10.05 -8.70
C LYS A 159 -0.55 -8.76 -7.93
N VAL A 160 0.54 -8.03 -7.74
CA VAL A 160 0.52 -6.65 -7.28
C VAL A 160 0.75 -5.73 -8.46
N VAL A 161 -0.18 -4.81 -8.68
CA VAL A 161 -0.13 -3.79 -9.73
C VAL A 161 0.05 -2.43 -9.07
N TYR A 162 1.02 -1.64 -9.53
CA TYR A 162 1.33 -0.32 -8.96
C TYR A 162 1.43 0.76 -10.04
N PRO A 163 1.15 2.03 -9.69
CA PRO A 163 1.18 3.12 -10.65
C PRO A 163 2.61 3.56 -10.98
N ASN A 164 2.83 3.89 -12.25
CA ASN A 164 4.02 4.56 -12.72
C ASN A 164 4.17 5.97 -12.13
N LEU A 165 3.04 6.64 -11.92
CA LEU A 165 2.97 8.00 -11.39
C LEU A 165 2.72 7.96 -9.89
N TRP A 166 3.77 8.16 -9.10
CA TRP A 166 3.65 8.24 -7.64
C TRP A 166 3.55 9.69 -7.12
N PHE A 167 4.41 10.56 -7.65
CA PHE A 167 4.48 11.99 -7.34
C PHE A 167 4.47 12.82 -8.63
N ASN A 168 3.99 14.07 -8.57
CA ASN A 168 3.90 14.95 -9.75
C ASN A 168 5.27 15.39 -10.28
N ASP A 169 6.31 15.42 -9.42
CA ASP A 169 7.67 15.81 -9.81
C ASP A 169 8.46 14.69 -10.52
N LYS A 170 7.88 13.49 -10.64
CA LYS A 170 8.45 12.32 -11.32
C LYS A 170 9.80 11.85 -10.77
N ILE A 171 10.20 12.32 -9.58
CA ILE A 171 11.42 11.82 -8.92
C ILE A 171 11.06 10.50 -8.25
N GLN A 172 11.81 9.44 -8.60
CA GLN A 172 11.63 8.13 -8.00
C GLN A 172 12.16 8.13 -6.56
N ARG A 173 11.25 8.10 -5.60
CA ARG A 173 11.55 7.96 -4.16
C ARG A 173 11.11 6.62 -3.57
N VAL A 174 10.25 5.91 -4.29
CA VAL A 174 9.71 4.61 -3.89
C VAL A 174 10.20 3.56 -4.88
N THR A 175 10.62 2.41 -4.37
CA THR A 175 10.97 1.25 -5.19
C THR A 175 10.08 0.06 -4.82
N PHE A 176 9.96 -0.87 -5.76
CA PHE A 176 9.00 -1.98 -5.69
C PHE A 176 9.73 -3.30 -5.95
N PRO A 177 9.22 -4.41 -5.41
CA PRO A 177 9.65 -5.74 -5.83
C PRO A 177 9.57 -5.90 -7.36
N LYS A 178 10.52 -6.62 -7.95
CA LYS A 178 10.69 -6.71 -9.42
C LYS A 178 9.54 -7.45 -10.10
N GLU A 179 8.89 -8.33 -9.36
CA GLU A 179 7.76 -9.15 -9.77
C GLU A 179 6.44 -8.36 -9.83
N TRP A 180 6.40 -7.15 -9.26
CA TRP A 180 5.21 -6.30 -9.33
C TRP A 180 5.04 -5.68 -10.72
N ILE A 181 3.78 -5.54 -11.13
CA ILE A 181 3.41 -5.06 -12.45
C ILE A 181 3.25 -3.53 -12.40
N LYS A 182 4.06 -2.83 -13.18
CA LYS A 182 3.97 -1.37 -13.33
C LYS A 182 2.95 -1.00 -14.41
N ILE A 183 2.06 -0.05 -14.11
CA ILE A 183 1.15 0.60 -15.09
C ILE A 183 1.35 2.10 -15.05
#